data_AF-A0A1V1PHH5-F1
#
_entry.id   AF-A0A1V1PHH5-F1
#
_cell.length_a   1.000
_cell.length_b   1.000
_cell.length_c   1.000
_cell.angle_alpha   90.00
_cell.angle_beta   90.00
_cell.angle_gamma   90.00
#
_symmetry.space_group_name_H-M   'P 1'
#
loop_
_entity.id
_entity.type
_entity.pdbx_description
1 polymer ?
#
loop_
_entity_poly.entity_id
_entity_poly.type
_entity_poly.pdbx_seq_one_letter_code
_entity_poly.pdbx_strand_id
1 'polypeptide(L)'
;MEVDDNFTPCPVDDGDEMYPNGIFEFNITKLSDFIKNNPDSIILEQVNVTSASSNFSSINESHIDSVDITKPIIMAEISPGQFNIIDGHHRLEKAYRMKVKSILAYKIKAEQHIKFLTRKKSYEIYIGYWNEKLIDIAKYGEVSH
;
A
#
# COMPACT_ATOMS: atom_id res chain seq x y z
N MET A 1 -16.97 7.03 2.79
CA MET A 1 -16.33 6.75 4.10
C MET A 1 -16.88 7.72 5.12
N GLU A 2 -17.25 7.21 6.28
CA GLU A 2 -17.72 8.01 7.41
C GLU A 2 -16.56 8.29 8.36
N VAL A 3 -16.60 9.46 9.00
CA VAL A 3 -15.63 9.82 10.05
C VAL A 3 -15.99 9.06 11.32
N ASP A 4 -15.01 8.35 11.87
CA ASP A 4 -15.06 7.84 13.23
C ASP A 4 -14.46 8.89 14.17
N ASP A 5 -15.33 9.56 14.94
CA ASP A 5 -14.93 10.56 15.93
C ASP A 5 -13.99 10.00 17.01
N ASN A 6 -14.03 8.68 17.23
CA ASN A 6 -13.20 7.94 18.18
C ASN A 6 -11.93 7.37 17.55
N PHE A 7 -11.61 7.74 16.31
CA PHE A 7 -10.40 7.31 15.65
C PHE A 7 -9.17 7.62 16.52
N THR A 8 -8.45 6.57 16.88
CA THR A 8 -7.19 6.65 17.58
C THR A 8 -6.06 6.46 16.57
N PRO A 9 -5.17 7.44 16.38
CA PRO A 9 -4.04 7.29 15.48
C PRO A 9 -3.20 6.08 15.83
N CYS A 10 -2.67 5.43 14.79
CA CYS A 10 -1.78 4.30 14.97
C CYS A 10 -0.54 4.76 15.76
N PRO A 11 -0.19 4.09 16.87
CA PRO A 11 1.01 4.44 17.62
C PRO A 11 2.25 4.30 16.75
N VAL A 12 3.32 5.00 17.11
CA VAL A 12 4.63 4.89 16.47
C VAL A 12 5.62 4.54 17.56
N ASP A 13 6.20 3.35 17.44
CA ASP A 13 7.25 2.87 18.35
C ASP A 13 8.63 3.10 17.72
N ASP A 14 9.67 3.13 18.55
CA ASP A 14 11.05 3.29 18.07
C ASP A 14 11.44 2.14 17.13
N GLY A 15 11.88 2.48 15.93
CA GLY A 15 12.25 1.51 14.89
C GLY A 15 11.10 1.09 13.98
N ASP A 16 9.88 1.62 14.17
CA ASP A 16 8.80 1.44 13.20
C ASP A 16 9.16 2.07 11.85
N GLU A 17 8.87 1.33 10.79
CA GLU A 17 8.99 1.81 9.43
C GLU A 17 7.73 2.59 9.05
N MET A 18 7.95 3.74 8.43
CA MET A 18 6.90 4.70 8.07
C MET A 18 6.89 4.93 6.56
N TYR A 19 5.71 4.90 5.96
CA TYR A 19 5.53 5.20 4.54
C TYR A 19 4.81 6.55 4.37
N PRO A 20 5.50 7.58 3.85
CA PRO A 20 4.88 8.85 3.51
C PRO A 20 4.20 8.78 2.12
N ASN A 21 2.97 9.28 2.05
CA ASN A 21 2.24 9.54 0.81
C ASN A 21 1.67 10.96 0.84
N GLY A 22 2.49 11.93 0.42
CA GLY A 22 2.16 13.34 0.58
C GLY A 22 2.03 13.72 2.05
N ILE A 23 0.83 14.18 2.45
CA ILE A 23 0.52 14.56 3.85
C ILE A 23 0.06 13.38 4.72
N PHE A 24 -0.08 12.19 4.13
CA PHE A 24 -0.44 10.97 4.82
C PHE A 24 0.83 10.22 5.21
N GLU A 25 0.87 9.72 6.43
CA GLU A 25 1.99 8.93 6.94
C GLU A 25 1.43 7.67 7.58
N PHE A 26 1.83 6.52 7.06
CA PHE A 26 1.34 5.21 7.48
C PHE A 26 2.42 4.44 8.22
N ASN A 27 2.07 3.81 9.33
CA ASN A 27 2.95 2.87 10.01
C ASN A 27 2.93 1.51 9.28
N ILE A 28 3.97 1.22 8.50
CA ILE A 28 4.03 0.02 7.68
C ILE A 28 4.52 -1.21 8.45
N THR A 29 5.22 -1.03 9.57
CA THR A 29 5.53 -2.13 10.50
C THR A 29 4.25 -2.73 11.06
N LYS A 30 3.39 -1.91 11.67
CA LYS A 30 2.12 -2.36 12.27
C LYS A 30 1.14 -2.88 11.22
N LEU A 31 1.14 -2.30 10.02
CA LEU A 31 0.38 -2.82 8.89
C LEU A 31 0.87 -4.21 8.49
N SER A 32 2.18 -4.41 8.37
CA SER A 32 2.77 -5.71 8.03
C SER A 32 2.42 -6.78 9.07
N ASP A 33 2.45 -6.42 10.36
CA ASP A 33 2.06 -7.34 11.43
C ASP A 33 0.57 -7.65 11.42
N PHE A 34 -0.28 -6.67 11.08
CA PHE A 34 -1.71 -6.92 10.86
C PHE A 34 -1.95 -7.93 9.74
N ILE A 35 -1.24 -7.84 8.60
CA ILE A 35 -1.33 -8.84 7.52
C ILE A 35 -0.96 -10.22 8.05
N LYS A 36 0.20 -10.35 8.71
CA LYS A 36 0.70 -11.64 9.22
C LYS A 36 -0.30 -12.29 10.17
N ASN A 37 -0.95 -11.48 11.01
CA ASN A 37 -1.91 -11.95 12.00
C ASN A 37 -3.32 -12.19 11.41
N ASN A 38 -3.61 -11.72 10.20
CA ASN A 38 -4.93 -11.81 9.58
C ASN A 38 -4.83 -12.16 8.07
N PRO A 39 -4.15 -13.27 7.70
CA PRO A 39 -3.83 -13.56 6.30
C PRO A 39 -5.07 -13.74 5.41
N ASP A 40 -6.16 -14.25 5.97
CA ASP A 40 -7.41 -14.49 5.23
C ASP A 40 -8.25 -13.21 5.02
N SER A 41 -7.91 -12.12 5.71
CA SER A 41 -8.65 -10.85 5.61
C SER A 41 -8.18 -9.98 4.44
N ILE A 42 -7.09 -10.35 3.78
CA ILE A 42 -6.41 -9.55 2.77
C ILE A 42 -6.26 -10.35 1.50
N ILE A 43 -6.56 -9.71 0.37
CA ILE A 43 -6.44 -10.35 -0.94
C ILE A 43 -4.95 -10.56 -1.23
N LEU A 44 -4.57 -11.82 -1.40
CA LEU A 44 -3.27 -12.22 -1.91
C LEU A 44 -3.42 -12.59 -3.39
N GLU A 45 -2.76 -11.86 -4.27
CA GLU A 45 -2.86 -12.08 -5.72
C GLU A 45 -1.49 -12.09 -6.41
N GLN A 46 -1.44 -12.67 -7.61
CA GLN A 46 -0.27 -12.54 -8.47
C GLN A 46 -0.33 -11.23 -9.26
N VAL A 47 0.70 -10.41 -9.12
CA VAL A 47 0.85 -9.17 -9.87
C VAL A 47 1.95 -9.30 -10.92
N ASN A 48 1.74 -8.72 -12.09
CA ASN A 48 2.75 -8.73 -13.14
C ASN A 48 3.93 -7.82 -12.77
N VAL A 49 5.13 -8.37 -12.88
CA VAL A 49 6.36 -7.69 -12.45
C VAL A 49 6.66 -6.46 -13.30
N THR A 50 6.50 -6.58 -14.63
CA THR A 50 6.81 -5.48 -15.56
C THR A 50 5.86 -4.28 -15.42
N SER A 51 4.57 -4.51 -15.15
CA SER A 51 3.62 -3.43 -14.89
C SER A 51 3.86 -2.75 -13.54
N ALA A 52 4.33 -3.50 -12.54
CA ALA A 52 4.60 -2.96 -11.20
C ALA A 52 5.97 -2.24 -11.12
N SER A 53 6.92 -2.59 -12.00
CA SER A 53 8.29 -2.08 -12.01
C SER A 53 8.48 -0.66 -12.56
N SER A 54 7.45 -0.03 -13.13
CA SER A 54 7.57 1.24 -13.86
C SER A 54 8.03 2.44 -13.00
N ASN A 55 8.15 2.28 -11.69
CA ASN A 55 8.42 3.35 -10.72
C ASN A 55 9.72 3.17 -9.90
N PHE A 56 10.73 2.43 -10.38
CA PHE A 56 11.99 2.28 -9.64
C PHE A 56 12.84 3.57 -9.65
N SER A 57 12.53 4.53 -8.78
CA SER A 57 13.46 5.60 -8.44
C SER A 57 14.37 5.13 -7.30
N SER A 58 15.65 4.89 -7.65
CA SER A 58 16.77 4.60 -6.74
C SER A 58 16.66 3.33 -5.89
N ILE A 59 17.15 2.21 -6.42
CA ILE A 59 17.41 1.01 -5.62
C ILE A 59 18.91 0.91 -5.31
N ASN A 60 19.23 0.69 -4.03
CA ASN A 60 20.58 0.42 -3.59
C ASN A 60 20.96 -1.02 -3.99
N GLU A 61 21.91 -1.16 -4.92
CA GLU A 61 22.26 -2.43 -5.58
C GLU A 61 22.77 -3.52 -4.61
N SER A 62 23.34 -3.10 -3.47
CA SER A 62 24.06 -3.99 -2.54
C SER A 62 23.18 -5.01 -1.79
N HIS A 63 21.85 -4.89 -1.84
CA HIS A 63 20.92 -5.76 -1.09
C HIS A 63 19.99 -6.61 -1.97
N ILE A 64 20.10 -6.52 -3.30
CA ILE A 64 19.17 -7.22 -4.20
C ILE A 64 19.37 -8.74 -4.11
N ASP A 65 20.59 -9.24 -4.05
CA ASP A 65 20.79 -10.70 -4.15
C ASP A 65 20.29 -11.49 -2.94
N SER A 66 20.21 -10.86 -1.75
CA SER A 66 19.76 -11.52 -0.52
C SER A 66 18.24 -11.58 -0.34
N VAL A 67 17.44 -10.85 -1.13
CA VAL A 67 15.98 -10.81 -0.90
C VAL A 67 15.27 -12.04 -1.46
N ASP A 68 14.30 -12.54 -0.71
CA ASP A 68 13.46 -13.67 -1.09
C ASP A 68 12.22 -13.19 -1.85
N ILE A 69 12.16 -13.49 -3.16
CA ILE A 69 11.04 -13.10 -4.03
C ILE A 69 9.78 -13.94 -3.84
N THR A 70 9.85 -15.01 -3.06
CA THR A 70 8.66 -15.84 -2.74
C THR A 70 7.80 -15.17 -1.66
N LYS A 71 8.38 -14.24 -0.90
CA LYS A 71 7.64 -13.42 0.08
C LYS A 71 6.82 -12.35 -0.65
N PRO A 72 5.51 -12.23 -0.34
CA PRO A 72 4.68 -11.24 -1.00
C PRO A 72 5.19 -9.80 -0.80
N ILE A 73 4.96 -8.95 -1.79
CA ILE A 73 5.05 -7.49 -1.63
C ILE A 73 3.76 -6.95 -1.01
N ILE A 74 3.77 -5.69 -0.58
CA ILE A 74 2.57 -5.03 -0.04
C ILE A 74 2.20 -3.86 -0.96
N MET A 75 0.97 -3.87 -1.44
CA MET A 75 0.39 -2.80 -2.23
C MET A 75 -0.80 -2.19 -1.49
N ALA A 76 -0.81 -0.86 -1.33
CA ALA A 76 -1.89 -0.11 -0.70
C ALA A 76 -2.66 0.72 -1.74
N GLU A 77 -3.98 0.76 -1.58
CA GLU A 77 -4.88 1.53 -2.44
C GLU A 77 -4.75 3.04 -2.14
N ILE A 78 -4.24 3.82 -3.09
CA ILE A 78 -4.01 5.27 -2.90
C ILE A 78 -5.08 6.14 -3.53
N SER A 79 -5.90 5.55 -4.39
CA SER A 79 -7.09 6.10 -5.02
C SER A 79 -7.96 4.90 -5.42
N PRO A 80 -9.30 5.01 -5.51
CA PRO A 80 -10.13 3.86 -5.80
C PRO A 80 -9.67 3.09 -7.05
N GLY A 81 -9.35 1.80 -6.87
CA GLY A 81 -8.83 0.90 -7.91
C GLY A 81 -7.34 1.07 -8.26
N GLN A 82 -6.64 2.06 -7.70
CA GLN A 82 -5.22 2.34 -7.95
C GLN A 82 -4.36 2.01 -6.73
N PHE A 83 -3.32 1.21 -6.94
CA PHE A 83 -2.49 0.66 -5.88
C PHE A 83 -1.01 1.03 -6.06
N ASN A 84 -0.37 1.48 -4.99
CA ASN A 84 1.07 1.72 -4.93
C ASN A 84 1.76 0.66 -4.07
N ILE A 85 3.00 0.36 -4.40
CA ILE A 85 3.86 -0.51 -3.58
C ILE A 85 4.31 0.29 -2.36
N ILE A 86 4.09 -0.24 -1.17
CA ILE A 86 4.50 0.38 0.10
C ILE A 86 5.59 -0.44 0.82
N ASP A 87 5.70 -1.74 0.50
CA ASP A 87 6.78 -2.60 0.95
C ASP A 87 7.16 -3.62 -0.14
N GLY A 88 8.45 -3.99 -0.19
CA GLY A 88 8.96 -5.03 -1.07
C GLY A 88 9.51 -4.54 -2.42
N HIS A 89 9.85 -3.26 -2.56
CA HIS A 89 10.49 -2.71 -3.75
C HIS A 89 11.72 -3.51 -4.20
N HIS A 90 12.60 -3.90 -3.26
CA HIS A 90 13.76 -4.76 -3.55
C HIS A 90 13.35 -6.15 -4.09
N ARG A 91 12.27 -6.74 -3.57
CA ARG A 91 11.77 -8.06 -4.04
C ARG A 91 11.24 -7.96 -5.46
N LEU A 92 10.51 -6.89 -5.77
CA LEU A 92 10.00 -6.65 -7.12
C LEU A 92 11.15 -6.40 -8.11
N GLU A 93 12.14 -5.60 -7.74
CA GLU A 93 13.32 -5.34 -8.59
C GLU A 93 14.12 -6.61 -8.85
N LYS A 94 14.35 -7.44 -7.82
CA LYS A 94 14.98 -8.74 -8.01
C LYS A 94 14.20 -9.61 -8.98
N ALA A 95 12.88 -9.70 -8.81
CA ALA A 95 12.01 -10.47 -9.70
C ALA A 95 12.07 -9.95 -11.15
N TYR A 96 12.13 -8.62 -11.33
CA TYR A 96 12.30 -7.97 -12.64
C TYR A 96 13.62 -8.38 -13.30
N ARG A 97 14.74 -8.28 -12.58
CA ARG A 97 16.07 -8.69 -13.06
C ARG A 97 16.14 -10.19 -13.40
N MET A 98 15.46 -11.01 -12.62
CA MET A 98 15.34 -12.45 -12.84
C MET A 98 14.36 -12.81 -13.98
N LYS A 99 13.70 -11.82 -14.61
CA LYS A 99 12.70 -12.01 -15.67
C LYS A 99 11.52 -12.89 -15.24
N VAL A 100 11.19 -12.86 -13.95
CA VAL A 100 9.99 -13.51 -13.41
C VAL A 100 8.77 -12.74 -13.88
N LYS A 101 7.73 -13.45 -14.34
CA LYS A 101 6.53 -12.81 -14.91
C LYS A 101 5.64 -12.16 -13.85
N SER A 102 5.48 -12.83 -12.71
CA SER A 102 4.59 -12.41 -11.64
C SER A 102 5.17 -12.72 -10.25
N ILE A 103 4.81 -11.92 -9.27
CA ILE A 103 5.08 -12.17 -7.85
C ILE A 103 3.79 -12.03 -7.03
N LEU A 104 3.80 -12.57 -5.82
CA LEU A 104 2.68 -12.42 -4.89
C LEU A 104 2.65 -11.01 -4.30
N ALA A 105 1.45 -10.45 -4.16
CA ALA A 105 1.22 -9.17 -3.51
C ALA A 105 -0.01 -9.25 -2.60
N TYR A 106 0.12 -8.69 -1.40
CA TYR A 106 -1.03 -8.34 -0.58
C TYR A 106 -1.59 -7.01 -1.08
N LYS A 107 -2.85 -7.04 -1.52
CA LYS A 107 -3.61 -5.83 -1.86
C LYS A 107 -4.44 -5.37 -0.67
N ILE A 108 -4.11 -4.20 -0.17
CA ILE A 108 -4.79 -3.60 0.96
C ILE A 108 -5.64 -2.45 0.48
N LYS A 109 -6.95 -2.55 0.73
CA LYS A 109 -7.92 -1.50 0.40
C LYS A 109 -7.87 -0.35 1.39
N ALA A 110 -8.34 0.82 0.99
CA ALA A 110 -8.35 2.00 1.83
C ALA A 110 -8.97 1.79 3.22
N GLU A 111 -10.09 1.06 3.30
CA GLU A 111 -10.75 0.75 4.58
C GLU A 111 -9.87 -0.10 5.51
N GLN A 112 -8.94 -0.86 4.95
CA GLN A 112 -8.07 -1.75 5.71
C GLN A 112 -6.80 -1.05 6.19
N HIS A 113 -6.23 -0.12 5.40
CA HIS A 113 -4.99 0.57 5.79
C HIS A 113 -5.19 1.94 6.45
N ILE A 114 -6.38 2.54 6.40
CA ILE A 114 -6.67 3.85 7.02
C ILE A 114 -6.37 3.86 8.53
N LYS A 115 -6.53 2.73 9.21
CA LYS A 115 -6.22 2.56 10.64
C LYS A 115 -4.73 2.65 11.01
N PHE A 116 -3.84 2.62 10.01
CA PHE A 116 -2.40 2.76 10.22
C PHE A 116 -1.90 4.20 10.03
N LEU A 117 -2.81 5.17 9.84
CA LEU A 117 -2.46 6.58 9.86
C LEU A 117 -2.02 7.00 11.26
N THR A 118 -0.91 7.72 11.34
CA THR A 118 -0.24 8.06 12.62
C THR A 118 -0.67 9.40 13.20
N ARG A 119 -1.53 10.14 12.48
CA ARG A 119 -2.05 11.44 12.93
C ARG A 119 -3.55 11.55 12.69
N LYS A 120 -4.28 12.06 13.69
CA LYS A 120 -5.74 12.28 13.60
C LYS A 120 -6.11 13.24 12.46
N LYS A 121 -5.35 14.33 12.30
CA LYS A 121 -5.55 15.27 11.20
C LYS A 121 -5.39 14.62 9.83
N SER A 122 -4.42 13.71 9.68
CA SER A 122 -4.22 12.98 8.41
C SER A 122 -5.41 12.05 8.13
N TYR A 123 -5.99 11.42 9.15
CA TYR A 123 -7.21 10.62 9.03
C TYR A 123 -8.42 11.41 8.54
N GLU A 124 -8.70 12.56 9.15
CA GLU A 124 -9.81 13.43 8.76
C GLU A 124 -9.67 13.89 7.29
N ILE A 125 -8.46 14.30 6.90
CA ILE A 125 -8.18 14.71 5.52
C ILE A 125 -8.28 13.52 4.56
N TYR A 126 -7.84 12.33 4.98
CA TYR A 126 -7.89 11.13 4.16
C TYR A 126 -9.33 10.77 3.80
N ILE A 127 -10.26 10.85 4.75
CA ILE A 127 -11.68 10.60 4.50
C ILE A 127 -12.26 11.61 3.52
N GLY A 128 -11.95 12.90 3.70
CA GLY A 128 -12.36 13.95 2.77
C GLY A 128 -11.87 13.68 1.35
N TYR A 129 -10.57 13.40 1.21
CA TYR A 129 -9.92 13.04 -0.05
C TYR A 129 -10.59 11.81 -0.69
N TRP A 130 -10.85 10.75 0.08
CA TRP A 130 -11.44 9.53 -0.45
C TRP A 130 -12.89 9.73 -0.92
N ASN A 131 -13.67 10.48 -0.13
CA ASN A 131 -15.04 10.81 -0.49
C ASN A 131 -15.12 11.65 -1.77
N GLU A 132 -14.21 12.61 -1.94
CA GLU A 132 -14.08 13.38 -3.18
C GLU A 132 -13.85 12.45 -4.38
N LYS A 133 -12.89 11.52 -4.28
CA LYS A 133 -12.62 10.54 -5.36
C LYS A 133 -13.81 9.63 -5.67
N LEU A 134 -14.52 9.16 -4.65
CA LEU A 134 -15.73 8.34 -4.84
C LEU A 134 -16.84 9.13 -5.53
N ILE A 135 -17.01 10.41 -5.18
CA ILE A 135 -17.97 11.30 -5.84
C ILE A 135 -17.58 11.52 -7.31
N ASP A 136 -16.30 11.75 -7.61
CA ASP A 136 -15.82 11.93 -8.97
C ASP A 136 -16.09 10.69 -9.82
N ILE A 137 -15.82 9.49 -9.29
CA ILE A 137 -16.10 8.22 -9.98
C ILE A 137 -17.61 8.05 -10.20
N ALA A 138 -18.43 8.35 -9.19
CA ALA A 138 -19.88 8.25 -9.34
C ALA A 138 -20.44 9.24 -10.39
N LYS A 139 -19.82 10.41 -10.56
CA LYS A 139 -20.24 11.45 -11.51
C LYS A 139 -19.71 11.24 -12.93
N TYR A 140 -18.49 10.74 -13.06
CA TYR A 140 -17.74 10.72 -14.32
C TYR A 140 -17.30 9.32 -14.78
N GLY A 141 -17.51 8.29 -13.95
CA GLY A 141 -17.09 6.91 -14.20
C GLY A 141 -17.98 6.12 -15.17
N GLU A 142 -19.12 6.67 -15.62
CA GLU A 142 -19.93 6.05 -16.69
C GLU A 142 -19.44 6.35 -18.11
N VAL A 143 -18.34 7.10 -18.28
CA VAL A 143 -17.78 7.39 -19.61
C VAL A 143 -16.34 6.89 -19.69
N SER A 144 -16.17 5.58 -19.83
CA SER A 144 -14.90 4.97 -20.24
C SER A 144 -15.17 3.63 -20.94
N HIS A 145 -15.31 3.75 -22.28
CA HIS A 145 -15.19 2.76 -23.38
C HIS A 145 -15.30 1.26 -23.07
#